data_AF-A0A951RDX8-F1
#
_entry.id   AF-A0A951RDX8-F1
#
_cell.length_a   1.000
_cell.length_b   1.000
_cell.length_c   1.000
_cell.angle_alpha   90.00
_cell.angle_beta   90.00
_cell.angle_gamma   90.00
#
_symmetry.space_group_name_H-M   'P 1'
#
loop_
_entity.id
_entity.type
_entity.pdbx_description
1 polymer ?
#
loop_
_entity_poly.entity_id
_entity_poly.type
_entity_poly.pdbx_seq_one_letter_code
_entity_poly.pdbx_strand_id
1 'polypeptide(L)'
;SDRFYDSTTAYQGYGRGLPLDLIDELNMIGAHDLVPDLTFIIDTDMETAARRIGKADRLESESAAFKERVRDGYRRIAEKDPRRCKLIDGNRSIDAIHAEIRKYIETWLDERGHTLKKSETLRTQGN
;
A
#
# COMPACT_ATOMS: atom_id res chain seq x y z
N SER A 1 9.49 1.50 1.98
CA SER A 1 8.93 2.60 2.80
C SER A 1 7.56 2.18 3.28
N ASP A 2 7.11 2.66 4.45
CA ASP A 2 5.68 2.69 4.80
C ASP A 2 5.13 4.06 4.35
N ARG A 3 4.22 4.02 3.37
CA ARG A 3 3.72 5.18 2.60
C ARG A 3 4.77 5.91 1.75
N PHE A 4 4.29 6.60 0.72
CA PHE A 4 5.03 7.51 -0.17
C PHE A 4 4.03 8.45 -0.87
N TYR A 5 4.34 9.02 -2.04
CA TYR A 5 3.46 10.01 -2.69
C TYR A 5 2.07 9.45 -3.06
N ASP A 6 1.92 8.14 -3.28
CA ASP A 6 0.60 7.53 -3.56
C ASP A 6 -0.39 7.81 -2.41
N SER A 7 0.10 7.96 -1.18
CA SER A 7 -0.70 8.41 -0.03
C SER A 7 -1.15 9.86 -0.16
N THR A 8 -0.31 10.77 -0.65
CA THR A 8 -0.73 12.15 -0.90
C THR A 8 -1.86 12.18 -1.92
N THR A 9 -1.73 11.43 -3.02
CA THR A 9 -2.77 11.32 -4.05
C THR A 9 -4.07 10.76 -3.49
N ALA A 10 -4.01 9.68 -2.72
CA ALA A 10 -5.22 9.07 -2.12
C ALA A 10 -5.91 10.01 -1.12
N TYR A 11 -5.16 10.61 -0.18
CA TYR A 11 -5.76 11.41 0.89
C TYR A 11 -6.14 12.82 0.45
N GLN A 12 -5.25 13.50 -0.27
CA GLN A 12 -5.44 14.91 -0.62
C GLN A 12 -6.21 15.05 -1.94
N GLY A 13 -5.86 14.24 -2.94
CA GLY A 13 -6.58 14.21 -4.21
C GLY A 13 -8.00 13.63 -4.03
N TYR A 14 -8.08 12.33 -3.80
CA TYR A 14 -9.38 11.65 -3.72
C TYR A 14 -10.14 11.93 -2.41
N GLY A 15 -9.46 11.88 -1.25
CA GLY A 15 -10.09 12.07 0.05
C GLY A 15 -10.63 13.49 0.27
N ARG A 16 -9.80 14.51 0.03
CA ARG A 16 -10.13 15.94 0.20
C ARG A 16 -10.69 16.61 -1.07
N GLY A 17 -10.62 15.95 -2.23
CA GLY A 17 -11.14 16.49 -3.49
C GLY A 17 -10.25 17.57 -4.11
N LEU A 18 -8.95 17.58 -3.81
CA LEU A 18 -8.03 18.49 -4.49
C LEU A 18 -7.80 18.04 -5.94
N PRO A 19 -7.59 18.97 -6.88
CA PRO A 19 -7.31 18.63 -8.28
C PRO A 19 -6.12 17.67 -8.41
N LEU A 20 -6.29 16.57 -9.15
CA LEU A 20 -5.28 15.51 -9.23
C LEU A 20 -4.02 15.96 -9.99
N ASP A 21 -4.17 16.84 -10.97
CA ASP A 21 -3.08 17.48 -11.70
C ASP A 21 -2.17 18.29 -10.76
N LEU A 22 -2.76 19.08 -9.86
CA LEU A 22 -2.02 19.81 -8.83
C LEU A 22 -1.29 18.84 -7.88
N ILE A 23 -1.94 17.77 -7.45
CA ILE A 23 -1.32 16.78 -6.56
C ILE A 23 -0.17 16.05 -7.25
N ASP A 24 -0.33 15.68 -8.52
CA ASP A 24 0.71 15.05 -9.31
C ASP A 24 1.95 15.97 -9.43
N GLU A 25 1.76 17.27 -9.70
CA GLU A 25 2.85 18.25 -9.74
C GLU A 25 3.59 18.36 -8.39
N LEU A 26 2.85 18.53 -7.29
CA LEU A 26 3.42 18.63 -5.95
C LEU A 26 4.16 17.36 -5.53
N ASN A 27 3.65 16.19 -5.92
CA ASN A 27 4.29 14.91 -5.66
C ASN A 27 5.63 14.80 -6.40
N MET A 28 5.69 15.19 -7.68
CA MET A 28 6.94 15.14 -8.46
C MET A 28 8.01 16.06 -7.86
N ILE A 29 7.62 17.28 -7.45
CA ILE A 29 8.52 18.22 -6.77
C ILE A 29 9.00 17.63 -5.44
N GLY A 30 8.06 17.17 -4.59
CA GLY A 30 8.38 16.67 -3.25
C GLY A 30 9.16 15.36 -3.25
N ALA A 31 8.98 14.52 -4.28
CA ALA A 31 9.70 13.26 -4.44
C ALA A 31 11.04 13.43 -5.18
N HIS A 32 11.38 14.62 -5.66
CA HIS A 32 12.55 14.85 -6.53
C HIS A 32 12.57 13.90 -7.73
N ASP A 33 11.43 13.78 -8.42
CA ASP A 33 11.20 12.89 -9.54
C ASP A 33 11.39 11.38 -9.24
N LEU A 34 11.52 11.00 -7.96
CA LEU A 34 11.63 9.60 -7.56
C LEU A 34 10.27 8.89 -7.66
N VAL A 35 10.26 7.80 -8.43
CA VAL A 35 9.10 6.91 -8.58
C VAL A 35 9.44 5.54 -7.98
N PRO A 36 8.59 4.99 -7.09
CA PRO A 36 8.79 3.63 -6.60
C PRO A 36 8.72 2.62 -7.74
N ASP A 37 9.63 1.65 -7.78
CA ASP A 37 9.53 0.56 -8.76
C ASP A 37 8.37 -0.41 -8.48
N LEU A 38 7.95 -0.49 -7.22
CA LEU A 38 6.89 -1.38 -6.75
C LEU A 38 6.20 -0.79 -5.51
N THR A 39 4.87 -0.72 -5.56
CA THR A 39 4.01 -0.32 -4.44
C THR A 39 2.99 -1.43 -4.18
N PHE A 40 2.86 -1.87 -2.93
CA PHE A 40 1.77 -2.74 -2.50
C PHE A 40 0.68 -1.91 -1.83
N ILE A 41 -0.56 -2.07 -2.28
CA ILE A 41 -1.74 -1.42 -1.72
C ILE A 41 -2.59 -2.49 -1.06
N ILE A 42 -2.67 -2.47 0.27
CA ILE A 42 -3.44 -3.44 1.03
C ILE A 42 -4.87 -2.92 1.18
N ASP A 43 -5.76 -3.39 0.33
CA ASP A 43 -7.17 -2.98 0.31
C ASP A 43 -7.96 -3.74 1.36
N THR A 44 -8.38 -3.03 2.41
CA THR A 44 -9.13 -3.60 3.54
C THR A 44 -10.47 -2.89 3.67
N ASP A 45 -11.55 -3.64 3.89
CA ASP A 45 -12.83 -3.04 4.23
C ASP A 45 -12.82 -2.38 5.62
N MET A 46 -13.76 -1.45 5.84
CA MET A 46 -13.79 -0.67 7.09
C MET A 46 -14.02 -1.54 8.32
N GLU A 47 -14.76 -2.64 8.19
CA GLU A 47 -15.05 -3.55 9.29
C GLU A 47 -13.77 -4.29 9.73
N THR A 48 -13.04 -4.84 8.77
CA THR A 48 -11.78 -5.54 9.00
C THR A 48 -10.71 -4.59 9.49
N ALA A 49 -10.65 -3.37 8.95
CA ALA A 49 -9.75 -2.33 9.44
C ALA A 49 -10.04 -2.00 10.91
N ALA A 50 -11.31 -1.78 11.28
CA ALA A 50 -11.70 -1.49 12.65
C ALA A 50 -11.33 -2.61 13.64
N ARG A 51 -11.41 -3.89 13.23
CA ARG A 51 -10.98 -5.03 14.07
C ARG A 51 -9.47 -5.10 14.27
N ARG A 52 -8.68 -4.57 13.32
CA ARG A 52 -7.21 -4.63 13.33
C ARG A 52 -6.54 -3.37 13.88
N ILE A 53 -7.25 -2.25 13.85
CA ILE A 53 -6.79 -0.99 14.42
C ILE A 53 -6.69 -1.15 15.95
N GLY A 54 -5.49 -0.94 16.47
CA GLY A 54 -5.27 -0.77 17.91
C GLY A 54 -5.72 0.63 18.34
N LYS A 55 -4.75 1.53 18.61
CA LYS A 55 -5.04 2.91 18.96
C LYS A 55 -5.26 3.75 17.71
N ALA A 56 -6.43 4.35 17.57
CA ALA A 56 -6.77 5.26 16.47
C ALA A 56 -5.88 6.52 16.50
N ASP A 57 -5.25 6.83 15.37
CA ASP A 57 -4.58 8.12 15.10
C ASP A 57 -5.62 9.17 14.63
N ARG A 58 -5.26 10.45 14.58
CA ARG A 58 -6.05 11.56 14.01
C ARG A 58 -6.62 11.23 12.64
N LEU A 59 -5.89 10.51 11.79
CA LEU A 59 -6.40 10.08 10.47
C LEU A 59 -7.60 9.11 10.59
N GLU A 60 -7.64 8.33 11.66
CA GLU A 60 -8.75 7.42 11.96
C GLU A 60 -9.98 8.13 12.54
N SER A 61 -9.86 9.41 12.91
CA SER A 61 -11.00 10.25 13.33
C SER A 61 -11.78 10.88 12.18
N GLU A 62 -11.32 10.70 10.94
CA GLU A 62 -12.04 11.17 9.75
C GLU A 62 -13.33 10.37 9.50
N SER A 63 -14.29 11.01 8.81
CA SER A 63 -15.59 10.39 8.51
C SER A 63 -15.46 9.12 7.66
N ALA A 64 -16.42 8.20 7.80
CA ALA A 64 -16.49 6.99 6.98
C ALA A 64 -16.48 7.31 5.47
N ALA A 65 -17.21 8.36 5.06
CA ALA A 65 -17.22 8.82 3.67
C ALA A 65 -15.84 9.29 3.18
N PHE A 66 -15.03 9.91 4.04
CA PHE A 66 -13.65 10.26 3.71
C PHE A 66 -12.80 9.01 3.53
N LYS A 67 -12.88 8.05 4.46
CA LYS A 67 -12.13 6.79 4.37
C LYS A 67 -12.47 5.97 3.13
N GLU A 68 -13.75 5.91 2.77
CA GLU A 68 -14.23 5.29 1.52
C GLU A 68 -13.61 5.96 0.29
N ARG A 69 -13.62 7.31 0.20
CA ARG A 69 -12.98 8.02 -0.91
C ARG A 69 -11.48 7.77 -1.00
N VAL A 70 -10.79 7.69 0.14
CA VAL A 70 -9.36 7.37 0.18
C VAL A 70 -9.11 5.95 -0.34
N ARG A 71 -9.90 4.98 0.12
CA ARG A 71 -9.84 3.58 -0.33
C ARG A 71 -10.06 3.47 -1.84
N ASP A 72 -11.09 4.13 -2.36
CA ASP A 72 -11.35 4.17 -3.80
C ASP A 72 -10.23 4.87 -4.58
N GLY A 73 -9.63 5.92 -4.00
CA GLY A 73 -8.46 6.58 -4.56
C GLY A 73 -7.28 5.62 -4.72
N TYR A 74 -7.01 4.80 -3.72
CA TYR A 74 -5.97 3.76 -3.81
C TYR A 74 -6.26 2.71 -4.88
N ARG A 75 -7.52 2.28 -5.01
CA ARG A 75 -7.92 1.34 -6.09
C ARG A 75 -7.68 1.95 -7.46
N ARG A 76 -8.07 3.22 -7.68
CA ARG A 76 -7.82 3.95 -8.93
C ARG A 76 -6.33 4.12 -9.23
N ILE A 77 -5.49 4.35 -8.20
CA ILE A 77 -4.04 4.39 -8.36
C ILE A 77 -3.50 3.03 -8.85
N ALA A 78 -3.99 1.92 -8.26
CA ALA A 78 -3.61 0.57 -8.69
C ALA A 78 -4.05 0.26 -10.12
N GLU A 79 -5.25 0.68 -10.51
CA GLU A 79 -5.79 0.52 -11.86
C GLU A 79 -5.03 1.35 -12.90
N LYS A 80 -4.58 2.56 -12.55
CA LYS A 80 -3.82 3.45 -13.45
C LYS A 80 -2.43 2.91 -13.78
N ASP A 81 -1.78 2.21 -12.85
CA ASP A 81 -0.46 1.61 -13.06
C ASP A 81 -0.32 0.23 -12.40
N PRO A 82 -0.95 -0.81 -12.98
CA PRO A 82 -0.96 -2.16 -12.41
C PRO A 82 0.41 -2.85 -12.47
N ARG A 83 1.38 -2.28 -13.21
CA ARG A 83 2.74 -2.82 -13.26
C ARG A 83 3.50 -2.45 -11.99
N ARG A 84 3.44 -1.18 -11.59
CA ARG A 84 4.06 -0.63 -10.39
C ARG A 84 3.24 -0.90 -9.13
N CYS A 85 1.92 -0.79 -9.20
CA CYS A 85 1.03 -0.92 -8.05
C CYS A 85 0.33 -2.28 -8.03
N LYS A 86 0.50 -3.03 -6.94
CA LYS A 86 -0.16 -4.31 -6.71
C LYS A 86 -1.22 -4.14 -5.63
N LEU A 87 -2.48 -4.36 -6.00
CA LEU A 87 -3.59 -4.40 -5.07
C LEU A 87 -3.61 -5.77 -4.38
N ILE A 88 -3.56 -5.78 -3.06
CA ILE A 88 -3.56 -6.97 -2.21
C ILE A 88 -4.84 -6.97 -1.39
N ASP A 89 -5.55 -8.11 -1.38
CA ASP A 89 -6.74 -8.28 -0.56
C ASP A 89 -6.37 -8.33 0.93
N GLY A 90 -6.58 -7.19 1.60
CA GLY A 90 -6.33 -6.99 3.01
C GLY A 90 -7.29 -7.70 3.94
N ASN A 91 -8.39 -8.27 3.43
CA ASN A 91 -9.38 -8.96 4.27
C ASN A 91 -8.95 -10.39 4.65
N ARG A 92 -7.95 -10.92 3.95
CA ARG A 92 -7.35 -12.24 4.21
C ARG A 92 -6.50 -12.24 5.49
N SER A 93 -6.11 -13.43 5.96
CA SER A 93 -5.21 -13.56 7.11
C SER A 93 -3.84 -12.93 6.84
N ILE A 94 -3.15 -12.54 7.92
CA ILE A 94 -1.79 -11.96 7.83
C ILE A 94 -0.84 -12.90 7.07
N ASP A 95 -0.88 -14.19 7.36
CA ASP A 95 -0.03 -15.19 6.70
C ASP A 95 -0.32 -15.29 5.19
N ALA A 96 -1.58 -15.18 4.79
CA ALA A 96 -1.99 -15.24 3.40
C ALA A 96 -1.52 -13.99 2.62
N ILE A 97 -1.68 -12.80 3.21
CA ILE A 97 -1.21 -11.53 2.66
C ILE A 97 0.32 -11.56 2.53
N HIS A 98 1.02 -12.03 3.57
CA HIS A 98 2.47 -12.12 3.60
C HIS A 98 3.03 -13.07 2.53
N ALA A 99 2.43 -14.26 2.39
CA ALA A 99 2.83 -15.23 1.38
C ALA A 99 2.64 -14.68 -0.05
N GLU A 100 1.54 -13.97 -0.29
CA GLU A 100 1.27 -13.32 -1.58
C GLU A 100 2.30 -12.23 -1.91
N ILE A 101 2.55 -11.32 -0.97
CA ILE A 101 3.53 -10.24 -1.15
C ILE A 101 4.93 -10.85 -1.40
N ARG A 102 5.34 -11.87 -0.64
CA ARG A 102 6.62 -12.56 -0.87
C ARG A 102 6.72 -13.10 -2.29
N LYS A 103 5.69 -13.80 -2.76
CA LYS A 103 5.67 -14.36 -4.12
C LYS A 103 5.83 -13.27 -5.19
N TYR A 104 5.17 -12.13 -5.00
CA TYR A 104 5.34 -10.98 -5.92
C TYR A 104 6.78 -10.46 -5.91
N ILE A 105 7.38 -10.30 -4.74
CA ILE A 105 8.76 -9.81 -4.61
C ILE A 105 9.75 -10.80 -5.22
N GLU A 106 9.59 -12.10 -4.97
CA GLU A 106 10.42 -13.16 -5.55
C GLU A 106 10.39 -13.09 -7.08
N THR A 107 9.19 -13.06 -7.66
CA THR A 107 9.01 -12.95 -9.12
C THR A 107 9.64 -11.65 -9.66
N TRP A 108 9.39 -10.53 -8.99
CA TRP A 108 9.87 -9.21 -9.40
C TRP A 108 11.41 -9.08 -9.36
N LEU A 109 12.06 -9.74 -8.41
CA LEU A 109 13.52 -9.81 -8.29
C LEU A 109 14.13 -10.75 -9.32
N ASP A 110 13.54 -11.93 -9.52
CA ASP A 110 14.03 -12.91 -10.50
C ASP A 110 14.01 -12.32 -11.92
N GLU A 111 12.94 -11.59 -12.28
CA GLU A 111 12.83 -10.85 -13.55
C GLU A 111 13.94 -9.80 -13.74
N ARG A 112 14.59 -9.36 -12.66
CA ARG A 112 15.69 -8.37 -12.65
C ARG A 112 17.06 -9.00 -12.42
N GLY A 113 17.15 -10.33 -12.42
CA GLY A 113 18.41 -11.06 -12.21
C GLY A 113 18.89 -11.07 -10.76
N HIS A 114 18.00 -10.85 -9.80
CA HIS A 114 18.28 -10.92 -8.37
C HIS A 114 17.55 -12.12 -7.76
N THR A 115 18.21 -12.89 -6.89
CA THR A 115 17.57 -14.00 -6.17
C THR A 115 17.44 -13.67 -4.69
N LEU A 116 16.24 -13.85 -4.13
CA LEU A 116 16.06 -13.79 -2.69
C LEU A 116 16.74 -14.99 -2.03
N LYS A 117 17.68 -14.72 -1.12
CA LYS A 117 18.18 -15.77 -0.22
C LYS A 117 17.01 -16.23 0.64
N LYS A 118 16.67 -17.52 0.59
CA LYS A 118 15.71 -18.12 1.52
C LYS A 118 16.21 -17.85 2.94
N SER A 119 15.45 -17.08 3.71
CA SER A 119 15.75 -16.88 5.13
C SER A 119 15.67 -18.24 5.82
N GLU A 120 16.78 -18.71 6.40
CA GLU A 120 16.74 -19.80 7.37
C GLU A 120 15.80 -19.39 8.49
N THR A 121 14.65 -20.06 8.57
CA THR A 121 13.74 -19.90 9.69
C THR A 121 14.51 -20.26 10.95
N LEU A 122 14.79 -19.25 11.78
CA LEU A 122 15.20 -19.43 13.17
C LEU A 122 14.14 -20.32 13.84
N ARG A 123 14.41 -21.62 13.87
CA ARG A 123 13.85 -22.54 14.85
C ARG A 123 14.44 -22.10 16.18
N THR A 124 13.74 -21.22 16.89
CA THR A 124 13.93 -21.10 18.33
C THR A 124 13.55 -22.44 18.94
N GLN A 125 14.58 -23.22 19.25
CA GLN A 125 14.52 -24.18 20.33
C GLN A 125 14.07 -23.42 21.59
N GLY A 126 12.91 -23.78 22.12
CA GLY A 126 12.50 -23.47 23.48
C GLY A 126 12.35 -24.80 24.20
N ASN A 127 13.32 -25.04 25.10
CA ASN A 127 13.44 -26.17 26.01
C ASN A 127 12.46 -25.98 27.19
#